data_AF-A0A0E1WAQ1-F1
#
_entry.id   AF-A0A0E1WAQ1-F1
#
_cell.length_a   1.000
_cell.length_b   1.000
_cell.length_c   1.000
_cell.angle_alpha   90.00
_cell.angle_beta   90.00
_cell.angle_gamma   90.00
#
_symmetry.space_group_name_H-M   'P 1'
#
loop_
_entity.id
_entity.type
_entity.pdbx_description
1 polymer ?
#
loop_
_entity_poly.entity_id
_entity_poly.type
_entity_poly.pdbx_seq_one_letter_code
_entity_poly.pdbx_strand_id
1 'polypeptide(L)'
;MNWHCYVARELAHLEVAIGVLEKARKEFVHHTAVCDPAYWRLRLDTIRERLDEDPTLERQMSELLARIDRLEARNPRRESADFLA
;
A
#
# COMPACT_ATOMS: atom_id res chain seq x y z
N MET A 1 2.25 -25.68 -2.39
CA MET A 1 1.64 -24.43 -2.91
C MET A 1 2.79 -23.53 -3.31
N ASN A 2 2.86 -23.08 -4.57
CA ASN A 2 3.99 -22.31 -5.10
C ASN A 2 3.99 -20.89 -4.49
N TRP A 3 5.16 -20.39 -4.08
CA TRP A 3 5.37 -19.04 -3.56
C TRP A 3 4.76 -17.96 -4.48
N HIS A 4 4.91 -18.09 -5.80
CA HIS A 4 4.29 -17.18 -6.78
C HIS A 4 2.76 -17.12 -6.67
N CYS A 5 2.09 -18.25 -6.46
CA CYS A 5 0.63 -18.28 -6.30
C CYS A 5 0.19 -17.61 -4.99
N TYR A 6 1.00 -17.71 -3.94
CA TYR A 6 0.74 -17.01 -2.69
C TYR A 6 0.89 -15.50 -2.86
N VAL A 7 1.97 -15.05 -3.49
CA VAL A 7 2.22 -13.63 -3.78
C VAL A 7 1.13 -13.03 -4.66
N ALA A 8 0.76 -13.68 -5.76
CA ALA A 8 -0.30 -13.20 -6.64
C ALA A 8 -1.64 -13.02 -5.90
N ARG A 9 -1.97 -13.96 -5.00
CA ARG A 9 -3.17 -13.88 -4.17
C ARG A 9 -3.09 -12.74 -3.16
N GLU A 10 -1.94 -12.56 -2.51
CA GLU A 10 -1.75 -11.48 -1.56
C GLU A 10 -1.83 -10.11 -2.26
N LEU A 11 -1.23 -9.95 -3.45
CA LEU A 11 -1.35 -8.72 -4.24
C LEU A 11 -2.80 -8.43 -4.62
N ALA A 12 -3.58 -9.44 -5.00
CA ALA A 12 -5.02 -9.26 -5.28
C ALA A 12 -5.80 -8.82 -4.03
N HIS A 13 -5.47 -9.35 -2.85
CA HIS A 13 -6.08 -8.89 -1.59
C HIS A 13 -5.70 -7.45 -1.28
N LEU A 14 -4.43 -7.08 -1.48
CA LEU A 14 -3.92 -5.72 -1.25
C LEU A 14 -4.55 -4.71 -2.21
N GLU A 15 -4.76 -5.09 -3.47
CA GLU A 15 -5.44 -4.27 -4.46
C GLU A 15 -6.85 -3.88 -4.02
N VAL A 16 -7.60 -4.86 -3.51
CA VAL A 16 -8.96 -4.64 -2.99
C VAL A 16 -8.93 -3.76 -1.74
N ALA A 17 -8.02 -4.04 -0.80
CA ALA A 17 -7.90 -3.27 0.44
C ALA A 17 -7.54 -1.80 0.18
N ILE A 18 -6.58 -1.54 -0.71
CA ILE A 18 -6.21 -0.18 -1.14
C ILE A 18 -7.40 0.48 -1.85
N GLY A 19 -8.16 -0.25 -2.66
CA GLY A 19 -9.38 0.27 -3.30
C GLY A 19 -10.46 0.70 -2.31
N VAL A 20 -10.60 -0.02 -1.18
CA VAL A 20 -11.49 0.40 -0.08
C VAL A 20 -10.94 1.65 0.59
N LEU A 21 -9.63 1.70 0.88
CA LEU A 21 -8.98 2.85 1.50
C LEU A 21 -9.13 4.12 0.66
N GLU A 22 -9.01 4.02 -0.66
CA GLU A 22 -9.22 5.13 -1.59
C GLU A 22 -10.65 5.68 -1.53
N LYS A 23 -11.66 4.81 -1.36
CA LYS A 23 -13.09 5.19 -1.32
C LYS A 23 -13.53 5.72 0.03
N ALA A 24 -13.16 5.04 1.12
CA ALA A 24 -13.63 5.32 2.46
C ALA A 24 -12.70 6.27 3.26
N ARG A 25 -11.75 6.93 2.58
CA ARG A 25 -10.77 7.85 3.20
C ARG A 25 -11.37 8.98 4.04
N LYS A 26 -12.59 9.44 3.71
CA LYS A 26 -13.29 10.48 4.49
C LYS A 26 -13.92 9.95 5.79
N GLU A 27 -14.19 8.64 5.83
CA GLU A 27 -14.85 7.95 6.94
C GLU A 27 -13.83 7.36 7.92
N PHE A 28 -12.62 7.04 7.44
CA PHE A 28 -11.51 6.60 8.27
C PHE A 28 -10.82 7.78 8.97
N VAL A 29 -11.52 8.37 9.94
CA VAL A 29 -11.00 9.40 10.86
C VAL A 29 -10.15 8.75 11.98
N HIS A 30 -10.08 7.42 12.04
CA HIS A 30 -9.55 6.71 13.19
C HIS A 30 -8.10 6.23 13.01
N HIS A 31 -7.33 6.41 14.10
CA HIS A 31 -5.91 6.12 14.33
C HIS A 31 -5.50 4.63 14.22
N THR A 32 -6.07 3.87 13.29
CA THR A 32 -5.68 2.47 13.07
C THR A 32 -4.62 2.40 11.98
N ALA A 33 -3.60 1.55 12.17
CA ALA A 33 -2.51 1.39 11.22
C ALA A 33 -2.99 1.04 9.80
N VAL A 34 -4.10 0.31 9.68
CA VAL A 34 -4.73 -0.07 8.40
C VAL A 34 -5.24 1.15 7.61
N CYS A 35 -5.48 2.29 8.26
CA CYS A 35 -5.86 3.53 7.60
C CYS A 35 -4.66 4.39 7.20
N ASP A 36 -3.46 4.08 7.70
CA ASP A 36 -2.22 4.79 7.36
C ASP A 36 -1.64 4.22 6.06
N PRO A 37 -1.48 5.03 5.00
CA PRO A 37 -0.81 4.59 3.78
C PRO A 37 0.61 4.00 4.02
N ALA A 38 1.34 4.47 5.03
CA ALA A 38 2.68 3.95 5.33
C ALA A 38 2.68 2.50 5.78
N TYR A 39 1.60 2.04 6.44
CA TYR A 39 1.44 0.63 6.79
C TYR A 39 1.40 -0.25 5.54
N TRP A 40 0.66 0.18 4.51
CA TRP A 40 0.54 -0.55 3.26
C TRP A 40 1.83 -0.52 2.45
N ARG A 41 2.55 0.62 2.47
CA ARG A 41 3.87 0.74 1.82
C ARG A 41 4.86 -0.28 2.39
N LEU A 42 5.00 -0.33 3.72
CA LEU A 42 5.88 -1.28 4.40
C LEU A 42 5.52 -2.75 4.06
N ARG A 43 4.22 -3.05 4.01
CA ARG A 43 3.74 -4.39 3.67
C ARG A 43 4.09 -4.77 2.22
N LEU A 44 3.94 -3.85 1.26
CA LEU A 44 4.33 -4.07 -0.13
C LEU A 44 5.84 -4.24 -0.30
N ASP A 45 6.65 -3.43 0.42
CA ASP A 45 8.11 -3.55 0.39
C ASP A 45 8.57 -4.93 0.89
N THR A 46 7.93 -5.47 1.92
CA THR A 46 8.22 -6.82 2.44
C THR A 46 7.94 -7.93 1.41
N ILE A 47 6.91 -7.76 0.58
CA ILE A 47 6.59 -8.69 -0.50
C ILE A 47 7.60 -8.53 -1.64
N ARG A 48 7.99 -7.29 -1.96
CA ARG A 48 8.94 -6.96 -3.03
C ARG A 48 10.32 -7.56 -2.78
N GLU A 49 10.80 -7.58 -1.53
CA GLU A 49 12.08 -8.22 -1.17
C GLU A 49 12.15 -9.71 -1.50
N ARG A 50 10.99 -10.36 -1.65
CA ARG A 50 10.86 -11.79 -1.88
C ARG A 50 10.26 -12.10 -3.26
N LEU A 51 10.09 -11.09 -4.10
CA LEU A 51 9.63 -11.27 -5.46
C LEU A 51 10.83 -11.77 -6.27
N ASP A 52 10.73 -12.99 -6.80
CA ASP A 52 11.58 -13.37 -7.94
C ASP A 52 11.19 -12.49 -9.15
N GLU A 53 12.07 -12.38 -10.16
CA GLU A 53 11.96 -11.53 -11.37
C GLU A 53 10.74 -11.87 -12.28
N ASP A 54 9.54 -11.89 -11.72
CA ASP A 54 8.27 -12.03 -12.42
C ASP A 54 7.77 -10.64 -12.83
N PRO A 55 7.90 -10.27 -14.11
CA PRO A 55 7.57 -8.92 -14.58
C PRO A 55 6.08 -8.58 -14.41
N THR A 56 5.21 -9.59 -14.30
CA THR A 56 3.77 -9.36 -14.09
C THR A 56 3.52 -8.92 -12.66
N LEU A 57 4.12 -9.62 -11.69
CA LEU A 57 3.99 -9.30 -10.27
C LEU A 57 4.70 -7.98 -9.94
N GLU A 58 5.83 -7.69 -10.57
CA GLU A 58 6.55 -6.40 -10.42
C GLU A 58 5.71 -5.22 -10.90
N ARG A 59 5.02 -5.38 -12.05
CA ARG A 59 4.13 -4.36 -12.57
C ARG A 59 2.98 -4.09 -11.60
N GLN A 60 2.31 -5.15 -11.13
CA GLN A 60 1.22 -5.04 -10.15
C GLN A 60 1.70 -4.36 -8.86
N MET A 61 2.87 -4.75 -8.34
CA MET A 61 3.49 -4.12 -7.17
C MET A 61 3.70 -2.62 -7.38
N SER A 62 4.27 -2.24 -8.53
CA SER A 62 4.55 -0.84 -8.86
C SER A 62 3.27 -0.01 -8.96
N GLU A 63 2.20 -0.57 -9.52
CA GLU A 63 0.89 0.09 -9.59
C GLU A 63 0.28 0.33 -8.20
N LEU A 64 0.38 -0.66 -7.29
CA LEU A 64 -0.11 -0.53 -5.91
C LEU A 64 0.69 0.50 -5.11
N LEU A 65 2.02 0.52 -5.25
CA LEU A 65 2.87 1.55 -4.63
C LEU A 65 2.49 2.95 -5.11
N ALA A 66 2.30 3.13 -6.42
CA ALA A 66 1.89 4.43 -6.97
C ALA A 66 0.50 4.88 -6.46
N ARG A 67 -0.41 3.94 -6.16
CA ARG A 67 -1.72 4.25 -5.55
C ARG A 67 -1.55 4.76 -4.11
N ILE A 68 -0.69 4.10 -3.32
CA ILE A 68 -0.37 4.51 -1.95
C ILE A 68 0.31 5.88 -1.93
N ASP A 69 1.26 6.14 -2.82
CA ASP A 69 1.94 7.43 -2.89
C ASP A 69 0.96 8.58 -3.19
N ARG A 70 -0.04 8.34 -4.04
CA ARG A 70 -1.13 9.29 -4.26
C ARG A 70 -2.01 9.48 -3.04
N LEU A 71 -2.20 8.44 -2.22
CA LEU A 71 -2.93 8.55 -0.96
C LEU A 71 -2.15 9.40 0.06
N GLU A 72 -0.84 9.21 0.16
CA GLU A 72 0.06 9.99 1.03
C GLU A 72 0.15 11.46 0.61
N ALA A 73 0.42 11.74 -0.67
CA ALA A 73 0.52 13.10 -1.19
C ALA A 73 -0.78 13.89 -1.01
N ARG A 74 -1.92 13.20 -0.91
CA ARG A 74 -3.24 13.81 -0.68
C ARG A 74 -3.64 13.79 0.80
N ASN A 75 -2.76 13.38 1.71
CA ASN A 75 -2.96 13.40 3.15
C ASN A 75 -2.19 14.58 3.78
N PRO A 76 -2.83 15.75 3.96
CA PRO A 76 -2.15 16.98 4.38
C PRO A 76 -1.64 16.97 5.83
N ARG A 77 -1.80 15.86 6.58
CA ARG A 77 -1.42 15.78 8.01
C ARG A 77 0.06 15.49 8.26
N ARG A 78 0.86 15.11 7.25
CA ARG A 78 2.30 14.86 7.44
C ARG A 78 3.17 16.12 7.33
N GLU A 79 2.83 17.09 6.47
CA GLU A 79 3.63 18.32 6.35
C GLU A 79 3.68 19.14 7.65
N SER A 80 2.67 19.09 8.52
CA SER A 80 2.71 19.85 9.79
C SER A 80 3.51 19.20 10.91
N ALA A 81 3.82 17.90 10.83
CA ALA A 81 4.59 17.20 11.87
C ALA A 81 6.11 17.36 11.70
N ASP A 82 6.58 17.52 10.46
CA ASP A 82 8.00 17.69 10.15
C ASP A 82 8.50 19.14 10.34
N PHE A 83 7.60 20.11 10.53
CA PHE A 83 7.96 21.51 10.79
C PHE A 83 8.30 21.84 12.25
N LEU A 84 8.26 20.86 13.16
CA LEU A 84 8.56 21.04 14.59
C LEU A 84 9.74 20.19 15.10
N ALA A 85 10.57 19.65 14.21
CA ALA A 85 11.79 18.91 14.57
C ALA A 85 13.05 19.78 14.43
#